data_AF-A0ABD0NGY8-F1
#
_entry.id   AF-A0ABD0NGY8-F1
#
_cell.length_a   1.000
_cell.length_b   1.000
_cell.length_c   1.000
_cell.angle_alpha   90.00
_cell.angle_beta   90.00
_cell.angle_gamma   90.00
#
_symmetry.space_group_name_H-M   'P 1'
#
loop_
_entity.id
_entity.type
_entity.pdbx_description
1 polymer ?
#
loop_
_entity_poly.entity_id
_entity_poly.type
_entity_poly.pdbx_seq_one_letter_code
_entity_poly.pdbx_strand_id
1 'polypeptide(L)' 'SRLGVPVSCVLPVKNYSQELELELNCDVLLLSALQQMLNFADDYLDDVVHD' A
#
# COMPACT_ATOMS: atom_id res chain seq x y z
N SER A 1 4.29 -20.28 -12.06
CA SER A 1 3.99 -18.89 -12.43
C SER A 1 4.33 -18.00 -11.24
N ARG A 2 5.21 -17.02 -11.40
CA ARG A 2 5.44 -15.95 -10.40
C ARG A 2 4.58 -14.77 -10.84
N LEU A 3 3.98 -14.05 -9.91
CA LEU A 3 3.05 -12.94 -10.19
C LEU A 3 3.69 -11.75 -10.93
N GLY A 4 4.99 -11.79 -11.26
CA GLY A 4 5.75 -10.67 -11.84
C GLY A 4 6.02 -9.53 -10.84
N VAL A 5 5.30 -9.52 -9.72
CA VAL A 5 5.39 -8.51 -8.66
C VAL A 5 6.24 -9.06 -7.50
N PRO A 6 7.17 -8.26 -6.94
CA PRO A 6 7.90 -8.63 -5.73
C PRO A 6 6.95 -8.91 -4.57
N VAL A 7 7.25 -9.93 -3.76
CA VAL A 7 6.44 -10.27 -2.57
C VAL A 7 6.36 -9.11 -1.58
N SER A 8 7.39 -8.26 -1.52
CA SER A 8 7.41 -7.04 -0.72
C SER A 8 6.31 -6.04 -1.09
N CYS A 9 5.79 -6.09 -2.31
CA CYS A 9 4.70 -5.22 -2.77
C CYS A 9 3.31 -5.84 -2.55
N VAL A 10 3.24 -7.04 -1.96
CA VAL A 10 1.97 -7.71 -1.66
C VAL A 10 1.66 -7.53 -0.19
N LEU A 11 0.63 -6.73 0.09
CA LEU A 11 0.25 -6.36 1.45
C LEU A 11 -1.15 -6.88 1.77
N PRO A 12 -1.34 -7.59 2.90
CA PRO A 12 -2.67 -7.98 3.35
C PRO A 12 -3.41 -6.71 3.83
N VAL A 13 -4.60 -6.48 3.28
CA VAL A 13 -5.47 -5.37 3.70
C VAL A 13 -6.84 -5.91 4.10
N LYS A 14 -7.35 -5.42 5.23
CA LYS A 14 -8.71 -5.70 5.68
C LYS A 14 -9.66 -4.66 5.06
N ASN A 15 -10.89 -5.07 4.74
CA ASN A 15 -11.92 -4.15 4.27
C ASN A 15 -12.72 -3.61 5.46
N TYR A 16 -12.64 -2.30 5.69
CA TYR A 16 -13.28 -1.61 6.82
C TYR A 16 -14.65 -1.01 6.49
N SER A 17 -15.27 -1.37 5.36
CA SER A 17 -16.54 -0.76 4.93
C SER A 17 -17.69 -0.86 5.95
N GLN A 18 -17.62 -1.80 6.90
CA GLN A 18 -18.65 -2.03 7.91
C GLN A 18 -18.10 -2.10 9.35
N GLU A 19 -16.80 -1.88 9.56
CA GLU A 19 -16.19 -1.93 10.89
C GLU A 19 -15.67 -0.53 11.27
N LEU A 20 -16.21 0.01 12.36
CA LEU A 20 -15.85 1.33 12.89
C LEU A 20 -14.86 1.27 14.07
N GLU A 21 -14.64 0.08 14.65
CA GLU A 21 -13.68 -0.09 15.74
C GLU A 21 -12.27 -0.23 15.18
N LEU A 22 -11.32 0.43 15.84
CA LEU A 22 -9.91 0.37 15.49
C LEU A 22 -9.30 -0.93 16.02
N GLU A 23 -8.51 -1.61 15.20
CA GLU A 23 -7.70 -2.76 15.58
C GLU A 23 -6.26 -2.50 15.13
N LEU A 24 -5.40 -2.17 16.10
CA LEU A 24 -4.07 -1.64 15.84
C LEU A 24 -3.23 -2.52 14.90
N ASN A 25 -3.29 -3.85 15.03
CA ASN A 25 -2.46 -4.75 14.25
C ASN A 25 -2.90 -4.85 12.78
N CYS A 26 -4.19 -4.70 12.50
CA CYS A 26 -4.72 -4.62 11.14
C CYS A 26 -4.55 -3.20 10.56
N ASP A 27 -4.82 -2.17 11.38
CA ASP A 27 -4.78 -0.78 10.95
C ASP A 27 -3.37 -0.36 10.54
N VAL A 28 -2.34 -0.82 11.27
CA VAL A 28 -0.94 -0.54 10.92
C VAL A 28 -0.55 -1.15 9.58
N LEU A 29 -1.10 -2.31 9.22
CA LEU A 29 -0.84 -2.96 7.93
C LEU A 29 -1.54 -2.21 6.79
N LEU A 30 -2.77 -1.76 7.00
CA LEU A 30 -3.48 -0.90 6.04
C LEU A 30 -2.75 0.43 5.82
N LEU A 31 -2.36 1.11 6.89
CA LEU A 31 -1.62 2.37 6.82
C LEU A 31 -0.26 2.18 6.12
N SER A 32 0.43 1.07 6.40
CA SER A 32 1.67 0.71 5.71
C SER A 32 1.46 0.49 4.20
N ALA A 33 0.32 -0.08 3.81
CA ALA A 33 -0.05 -0.24 2.41
C ALA A 33 -0.33 1.09 1.72
N LEU A 34 -1.08 1.98 2.36
CA LEU A 34 -1.33 3.33 1.83
C LEU A 34 -0.03 4.13 1.70
N GLN A 35 0.85 4.07 2.71
CA GLN A 35 2.15 4.73 2.65
C GLN A 35 2.98 4.24 1.46
N GLN A 36 3.02 2.93 1.22
CA GLN A 36 3.73 2.37 0.06
C GLN A 36 3.12 2.83 -1.26
N MET A 37 1.78 2.86 -1.39
CA MET A 37 1.10 3.36 -2.59
C MET A 37 1.44 4.83 -2.87
N LEU A 38 1.49 5.67 -1.82
CA LEU A 38 1.86 7.08 -1.95
C LEU A 38 3.32 7.26 -2.37
N ASN A 39 4.25 6.51 -1.78
CA ASN A 39 5.65 6.54 -2.17
C ASN A 39 5.82 6.13 -3.65
N PHE A 40 5.12 5.08 -4.11
CA PHE A 40 5.15 4.70 -5.53
C PHE A 40 4.59 5.78 -6.45
N ALA A 41 3.56 6.52 -6.02
CA ALA A 41 3.02 7.63 -6.79
C ALA A 41 4.00 8.80 -6.86
N ASP A 42 4.70 9.10 -5.76
CA ASP A 42 5.73 10.15 -5.68
C ASP A 42 6.92 9.80 -6.60
N ASP A 43 7.45 8.58 -6.48
CA ASP A 43 8.53 8.07 -7.34
C ASP A 43 8.15 8.19 -8.83
N TYR A 44 6.92 7.84 -9.19
CA TYR A 44 6.42 7.97 -10.57
C TYR A 44 6.35 9.43 -11.04
N LEU A 45 5.93 10.35 -10.17
CA LEU A 45 5.84 11.77 -10.50
C LEU A 45 7.23 12.39 -10.66
N ASP A 46 8.19 12.02 -9.83
CA ASP A 46 9.58 12.44 -9.95
C ASP A 46 10.19 12.00 -11.28
N ASP A 47 9.95 10.75 -11.69
CA ASP A 47 10.37 10.25 -13.00
C ASP A 47 9.75 11.06 -14.15
N VAL A 48 8.45 11.37 -14.08
CA VAL A 48 7.73 12.15 -15.11
C VAL A 48 8.21 13.60 -15.20
N VAL A 49 8.65 14.20 -14.10
CA VAL A 49 9.11 15.60 -14.05
C VAL A 49 10.58 15.74 -14.47
N HIS A 50 11.35 14.66 -14.37
CA HIS A 50 12.78 14.63 -14.71
C HIS A 50 13.10 14.14 -16.14
N ASP A 51 12.10 13.66 -16.88
CA ASP A 51 12.12 13.46 -18.34
C ASP A 51 11.69 14.72 -19.13
#